data_AF-A0A8J3R1W6-F1
#
_entry.id   AF-A0A8J3R1W6-F1
#
_cell.length_a   1.000
_cell.length_b   1.000
_cell.length_c   1.000
_cell.angle_alpha   90.00
_cell.angle_beta   90.00
_cell.angle_gamma   90.00
#
_symmetry.space_group_name_H-M   'P 1'
#
loop_
_entity.id
_entity.type
_entity.pdbx_description
1 polymer ?
#
loop_
_entity_poly.entity_id
_entity_poly.type
_entity_poly.pdbx_seq_one_letter_code
_entity_poly.pdbx_strand_id
1 'polypeptide(L)'
;MAKAPVTHWTRPSRRAIGLAAAHAGGLLAGAALDAAFGDPRRFHPVAGFGRAATALERRCYAPDRAAGARFTAIAVGVPVAAGIAATLATRRHPWIRAGLVAATTWAVLGGTSLRREATTLADALDAGDLPAARERLPHLCGRDPSTLDNAGLARATVESVAENTSDAVVAPLAWGALTGLPGLLGYRAVNTLDAMVGHRSRRYRDFGTASARLDDVANLAPARATAALTVATAPVAGASSLGALRTWLRYGGRHPSPNAGQCEAAMAGALGIRLGGLNVYHGRVEERPALGDGRTPETSDIRRAARLSGAVATAALAMAVGHAAARPWRRALIARAVRTVSARRALAGRAVARRTLDRSALDRSALDRPALGRSTPDRWALARPAPDRRRSR
;
A
#
# COMPACT_ATOMS: atom_id res chain seq x y z
N MET A 1 19.26 12.95 -45.53
CA MET A 1 18.86 12.10 -44.39
C MET A 1 18.94 12.93 -43.11
N ALA A 2 17.82 13.27 -42.48
CA ALA A 2 17.83 13.96 -41.18
C ALA A 2 18.26 12.95 -40.10
N LYS A 3 19.42 13.19 -39.45
CA LYS A 3 19.85 12.42 -38.28
C LYS A 3 18.72 12.44 -37.24
N ALA A 4 18.24 11.26 -36.85
CA ALA A 4 17.30 11.14 -35.74
C ALA A 4 17.93 11.82 -34.50
N PRO A 5 17.18 12.63 -33.74
CA PRO A 5 17.72 13.26 -32.55
C PRO A 5 18.19 12.15 -31.61
N VAL A 6 19.50 12.11 -31.36
CA VAL A 6 20.10 11.24 -30.35
C VAL A 6 19.47 11.64 -29.03
N THR A 7 18.52 10.85 -28.53
CA THR A 7 17.96 11.07 -27.20
C THR A 7 19.07 10.78 -26.19
N HIS A 8 19.81 11.82 -25.81
CA HIS A 8 20.84 11.74 -24.78
C HIS A 8 20.19 11.20 -23.50
N TRP A 9 20.67 10.04 -23.06
CA TRP A 9 20.22 9.44 -21.83
C TRP A 9 20.70 10.28 -20.66
N THR A 10 19.76 10.96 -20.00
CA THR A 10 20.06 11.72 -18.78
C THR A 10 20.20 10.76 -17.61
N ARG A 11 21.44 10.35 -17.30
CA ARG A 11 21.79 9.66 -16.05
C ARG A 11 21.25 10.45 -14.85
N PRO A 12 20.76 9.77 -13.79
CA PRO A 12 20.41 10.46 -12.56
C PRO A 12 21.62 11.20 -11.99
N SER A 13 21.40 12.36 -11.36
CA SER A 13 22.48 13.10 -10.73
C SER A 13 23.08 12.32 -9.55
N ARG A 14 24.40 12.48 -9.30
CA ARG A 14 25.08 11.87 -8.14
C ARG A 14 24.36 12.16 -6.82
N ARG A 15 23.82 13.37 -6.68
CA ARG A 15 23.03 13.78 -5.52
C ARG A 15 21.73 13.00 -5.37
N ALA A 16 21.00 12.75 -6.46
CA ALA A 16 19.77 11.95 -6.43
C ALA A 16 20.06 10.49 -6.04
N ILE A 17 21.18 9.94 -6.51
CA ILE A 17 21.67 8.61 -6.13
C ILE A 17 22.04 8.59 -4.64
N GLY A 18 22.81 9.57 -4.16
CA GLY A 18 23.21 9.65 -2.75
C GLY A 18 22.03 9.77 -1.78
N LEU A 19 21.00 10.55 -2.12
CA LEU A 19 19.78 10.64 -1.30
C LEU A 19 18.96 9.34 -1.32
N ALA A 20 18.91 8.65 -2.45
CA ALA A 20 18.25 7.35 -2.55
C ALA A 20 18.97 6.28 -1.73
N ALA A 21 20.30 6.26 -1.78
CA ALA A 21 21.14 5.39 -0.96
C ALA A 21 20.99 5.69 0.54
N ALA A 22 20.97 6.98 0.92
CA ALA A 22 20.73 7.39 2.29
C ALA A 22 19.35 6.94 2.81
N HIS A 23 18.31 7.06 1.98
CA HIS A 23 16.96 6.61 2.34
C HIS A 23 16.90 5.08 2.49
N ALA A 24 17.45 4.34 1.52
CA ALA A 24 17.52 2.89 1.55
C ALA A 24 18.34 2.37 2.76
N GLY A 25 19.51 2.97 3.00
CA GLY A 25 20.34 2.67 4.17
C GLY A 25 19.65 3.01 5.48
N GLY A 26 18.88 4.09 5.53
CA GLY A 26 18.05 4.43 6.69
C GLY A 26 16.98 3.37 6.98
N LEU A 27 16.24 2.91 5.96
CA LEU A 27 15.25 1.83 6.14
C LEU A 27 15.92 0.55 6.68
N LEU A 28 17.06 0.16 6.09
CA LEU A 28 17.81 -1.01 6.52
C LEU A 28 18.32 -0.88 7.97
N ALA A 29 18.93 0.26 8.30
CA ALA A 29 19.45 0.52 9.63
C ALA A 29 18.33 0.56 10.69
N GLY A 30 17.19 1.18 10.39
CA GLY A 30 16.05 1.21 11.30
C GLY A 30 15.44 -0.17 11.54
N ALA A 31 15.36 -1.02 10.51
CA ALA A 31 14.95 -2.41 10.68
C ALA A 31 15.97 -3.24 11.47
N ALA A 32 17.27 -2.98 11.31
CA ALA A 32 18.30 -3.60 12.13
C ALA A 32 18.20 -3.17 13.61
N LEU A 33 17.86 -1.91 13.87
CA LEU A 33 17.58 -1.42 15.23
C LEU A 33 16.33 -2.11 15.83
N ASP A 34 15.26 -2.30 15.05
CA ASP A 34 14.10 -3.09 15.49
C ASP A 34 14.49 -4.55 15.80
N ALA A 35 15.31 -5.18 14.96
CA ALA A 35 15.77 -6.54 15.22
C ALA A 35 16.61 -6.65 16.51
N ALA A 36 17.48 -5.66 16.76
CA ALA A 36 18.39 -5.65 17.92
C ALA A 36 17.67 -5.28 19.23
N PHE A 37 16.80 -4.27 19.20
CA PHE A 37 16.22 -3.67 20.40
C PHE A 37 14.69 -3.86 20.49
N GLY A 38 14.02 -4.02 19.35
CA GLY A 38 12.57 -3.83 19.15
C GLY A 38 12.08 -2.52 19.74
N ASP A 39 10.87 -2.52 20.30
CA ASP A 39 10.23 -1.28 20.73
C ASP A 39 10.98 -0.59 21.89
N PRO A 40 11.11 0.75 21.85
CA PRO A 40 11.65 1.52 22.96
C PRO A 40 10.82 1.33 24.23
N ARG A 41 11.44 0.82 25.31
CA ARG A 41 10.77 0.61 26.61
C ARG A 41 10.36 1.91 27.30
N ARG A 42 11.06 3.01 27.05
CA ARG A 42 10.80 4.34 27.62
C ARG A 42 10.73 5.36 26.50
N PHE A 43 9.92 6.39 26.70
CA PHE A 43 9.73 7.48 25.72
C PHE A 43 9.39 6.99 24.32
N HIS A 44 8.61 5.91 24.21
CA HIS A 44 8.20 5.35 22.93
C HIS A 44 7.49 6.42 22.08
N PRO A 45 8.02 6.79 20.88
CA PRO A 45 7.47 7.89 20.09
C PRO A 45 5.99 7.71 19.76
N VAL A 46 5.58 6.50 19.40
CA VAL A 46 4.17 6.13 19.17
C VAL A 46 3.30 6.34 20.42
N ALA A 47 3.77 5.96 21.62
CA ALA A 47 3.03 6.24 22.85
C ALA A 47 2.92 7.75 23.14
N GLY A 48 3.97 8.52 22.82
CA GLY A 48 3.94 9.98 22.86
C GLY A 48 2.89 10.56 21.91
N PHE A 49 2.84 10.07 20.68
CA PHE A 49 1.80 10.41 19.70
C PHE A 49 0.40 10.05 20.23
N GLY A 50 0.21 8.84 20.78
CA GLY A 50 -1.04 8.41 21.39
C GLY A 50 -1.52 9.37 22.49
N ARG A 51 -0.64 9.78 23.41
CA ARG A 51 -0.99 10.78 24.44
C ARG A 51 -1.42 12.12 23.85
N ALA A 52 -0.71 12.60 22.82
CA ALA A 52 -1.07 13.85 22.13
C ALA A 52 -2.41 13.72 21.40
N ALA A 53 -2.66 12.58 20.74
CA ALA A 53 -3.91 12.27 20.08
C ALA A 53 -5.07 12.20 21.08
N THR A 54 -4.91 11.56 22.25
CA THR A 54 -5.95 11.57 23.29
C THR A 54 -6.21 12.98 23.82
N ALA A 55 -5.16 13.81 23.99
CA ALA A 55 -5.35 15.20 24.40
C ALA A 55 -6.12 16.03 23.37
N LEU A 56 -5.87 15.78 22.09
CA LEU A 56 -6.62 16.41 21.00
C LEU A 56 -8.07 15.88 20.96
N GLU A 57 -8.27 14.57 21.05
CA GLU A 57 -9.59 13.92 21.09
C GLU A 57 -10.46 14.52 22.19
N ARG A 58 -9.94 14.65 23.42
CA ARG A 58 -10.69 15.29 24.53
C ARG A 58 -11.16 16.72 24.24
N ARG A 59 -10.46 17.46 23.37
CA ARG A 59 -10.80 18.85 23.02
C ARG A 59 -11.77 18.95 21.84
N CYS A 60 -11.72 18.00 20.91
CA CYS A 60 -12.51 18.05 19.68
C CYS A 60 -13.60 16.98 19.61
N TYR A 61 -13.75 16.13 20.63
CA TYR A 61 -14.74 15.06 20.63
C TYR A 61 -16.16 15.61 20.52
N ALA A 62 -16.86 15.11 19.52
CA ALA A 62 -18.31 15.14 19.43
C ALA A 62 -18.75 13.82 18.81
N PRO A 63 -19.96 13.30 19.14
CA PRO A 63 -20.46 12.02 18.63
C PRO A 63 -20.93 12.12 17.17
N ASP A 64 -20.13 12.73 16.31
CA ASP A 64 -20.41 12.93 14.89
C ASP A 64 -19.18 12.70 14.01
N ARG A 65 -19.43 12.47 12.72
CA ARG A 65 -18.38 12.13 11.73
C ARG A 65 -17.50 13.32 11.35
N ALA A 66 -18.00 14.55 11.45
CA ALA A 66 -17.26 15.75 11.04
C ALA A 66 -16.18 16.09 12.07
N ALA A 67 -16.50 16.00 13.37
CA ALA A 67 -15.53 16.11 14.45
C ALA A 67 -14.46 15.03 14.35
N GLY A 68 -14.87 13.78 14.10
CA GLY A 68 -13.96 12.67 13.81
C GLY A 68 -13.02 12.93 12.64
N ALA A 69 -13.56 13.38 11.51
CA ALA A 69 -12.75 13.69 10.32
C ALA A 69 -11.74 14.82 10.56
N ARG A 70 -12.13 15.89 11.28
CA ARG A 70 -11.21 16.97 11.67
C ARG A 70 -10.11 16.46 12.60
N PHE A 71 -10.49 15.65 13.59
CA PHE A 71 -9.54 14.99 14.49
C PHE A 71 -8.50 14.17 13.72
N THR A 72 -8.96 13.24 12.87
CA THR A 72 -8.09 12.39 12.05
C THR A 72 -7.18 13.23 11.15
N ALA A 73 -7.73 14.26 10.49
CA ALA A 73 -6.96 15.12 9.59
C ALA A 73 -5.85 15.89 10.31
N ILE A 74 -6.11 16.43 11.50
CA ILE A 74 -5.10 17.13 12.30
C ILE A 74 -4.06 16.14 12.84
N ALA A 75 -4.52 15.05 13.46
CA ALA A 75 -3.65 14.07 14.11
C ALA A 75 -2.73 13.35 13.12
N VAL A 76 -3.17 13.07 11.88
CA VAL A 76 -2.33 12.50 10.82
C VAL A 76 -1.55 13.59 10.07
N GLY A 77 -2.18 14.74 9.82
CA GLY A 77 -1.59 15.83 9.04
C GLY A 77 -0.35 16.42 9.67
N VAL A 78 -0.31 16.55 11.01
CA VAL A 78 0.86 17.09 11.73
C VAL A 78 2.11 16.21 11.56
N PRO A 79 2.09 14.90 11.86
CA PRO A 79 3.22 14.00 11.57
C PRO A 79 3.63 13.97 10.10
N VAL A 80 2.67 13.99 9.16
CA VAL A 80 2.97 14.05 7.72
C VAL A 80 3.69 15.35 7.36
N ALA A 81 3.20 16.49 7.82
CA ALA A 81 3.81 17.80 7.60
C ALA A 81 5.22 17.86 8.20
N ALA A 82 5.42 17.33 9.41
CA ALA A 82 6.73 17.21 10.03
C ALA A 82 7.68 16.33 9.19
N GLY A 83 7.20 15.19 8.66
CA GLY A 83 7.94 14.35 7.74
C GLY A 83 8.32 15.05 6.44
N ILE A 84 7.44 15.89 5.90
CA ILE A 84 7.71 16.71 4.70
C ILE A 84 8.76 17.78 5.02
N ALA A 85 8.61 18.51 6.13
CA ALA A 85 9.56 19.52 6.57
C ALA A 85 10.96 18.93 6.78
N ALA A 86 11.06 17.82 7.53
CA ALA A 86 12.31 17.07 7.72
C ALA A 86 12.90 16.59 6.39
N THR A 87 12.03 16.22 5.45
CA THR A 87 12.45 15.82 4.11
C THR A 87 13.09 16.97 3.34
N LEU A 88 12.49 18.15 3.39
CA LEU A 88 13.00 19.34 2.70
C LEU A 88 14.28 19.86 3.38
N ALA A 89 14.33 19.87 4.71
CA ALA A 89 15.47 20.33 5.50
C ALA A 89 16.73 19.49 5.23
N THR A 90 16.59 18.17 5.08
CA THR A 90 17.74 17.25 4.89
C THR A 90 18.11 17.03 3.42
N ARG A 91 17.53 17.76 2.46
CA ARG A 91 17.76 17.56 1.01
C ARG A 91 19.22 17.75 0.57
N ARG A 92 20.05 18.41 1.38
CA ARG A 92 21.49 18.63 1.15
C ARG A 92 22.39 17.79 2.05
N HIS A 93 21.82 17.03 2.99
CA HIS A 93 22.55 16.30 4.02
C HIS A 93 22.14 14.81 4.03
N PRO A 94 22.69 13.99 3.12
CA PRO A 94 22.33 12.57 3.00
C PRO A 94 22.52 11.77 4.29
N TRP A 95 23.58 12.03 5.05
CA TRP A 95 23.84 11.33 6.31
C TRP A 95 22.81 11.65 7.40
N ILE A 96 22.44 12.93 7.55
CA ILE A 96 21.37 13.34 8.45
C ILE A 96 20.04 12.73 8.02
N ARG A 97 19.77 12.71 6.69
CA ARG A 97 18.60 12.03 6.13
C ARG A 97 18.57 10.55 6.52
N ALA A 98 19.69 9.84 6.35
CA ALA A 98 19.78 8.42 6.67
C ALA A 98 19.51 8.17 8.15
N GLY A 99 20.12 8.96 9.05
CA GLY A 99 19.89 8.88 10.49
C GLY A 99 18.43 9.13 10.88
N LEU A 100 17.80 10.17 10.33
CA LEU A 100 16.37 10.43 10.59
C LEU A 100 15.46 9.32 10.07
N VAL A 101 15.73 8.78 8.88
CA VAL A 101 14.96 7.67 8.32
C VAL A 101 15.16 6.41 9.17
N ALA A 102 16.37 6.13 9.63
CA ALA A 102 16.66 5.00 10.52
C ALA A 102 15.92 5.11 11.85
N ALA A 103 16.04 6.25 12.53
CA ALA A 103 15.36 6.50 13.80
C ALA A 103 13.83 6.42 13.64
N THR A 104 13.29 7.00 12.57
CA THR A 104 11.84 6.96 12.29
C THR A 104 11.40 5.54 11.96
N THR A 105 12.14 4.81 11.13
CA THR A 105 11.83 3.44 10.74
C THR A 105 11.81 2.53 11.97
N TRP A 106 12.83 2.62 12.82
CA TRP A 106 12.86 1.89 14.10
C TRP A 106 11.66 2.23 14.99
N ALA A 107 11.31 3.52 15.11
CA ALA A 107 10.21 3.95 15.96
C ALA A 107 8.81 3.53 15.48
N VAL A 108 8.64 3.25 14.18
CA VAL A 108 7.33 2.87 13.60
C VAL A 108 7.18 1.39 13.30
N LEU A 109 8.29 0.65 13.22
CA LEU A 109 8.27 -0.81 13.14
C LEU A 109 7.97 -1.41 14.52
N GLY A 110 7.34 -2.58 14.52
CA GLY A 110 7.10 -3.36 15.74
C GLY A 110 7.17 -4.87 15.51
N GLY A 111 7.78 -5.30 14.40
CA GLY A 111 7.80 -6.70 13.99
C GLY A 111 8.53 -7.61 14.97
N THR A 112 9.59 -7.11 15.59
CA THR A 112 10.36 -7.90 16.57
C THR A 112 9.60 -8.06 17.88
N SER A 113 8.96 -7.00 18.38
CA SER A 113 8.09 -7.10 19.58
C SER A 113 6.88 -8.01 19.33
N LEU A 114 6.23 -7.90 18.17
CA LEU A 114 5.11 -8.77 17.79
C LEU A 114 5.48 -10.25 17.88
N ARG A 115 6.60 -10.63 17.28
CA ARG A 115 7.06 -12.04 17.31
C ARG A 115 7.46 -12.47 18.72
N ARG A 116 8.09 -11.60 19.51
CA ARG A 116 8.46 -11.91 20.90
C ARG A 116 7.24 -12.16 21.78
N GLU A 117 6.23 -11.30 21.70
CA GLU A 117 5.00 -11.48 22.48
C GLU A 117 4.27 -12.77 22.09
N ALA A 118 4.21 -13.08 20.79
CA ALA A 118 3.65 -14.34 20.32
C ALA A 118 4.44 -15.56 20.86
N THR A 119 5.78 -15.52 20.84
CA THR A 119 6.58 -16.62 21.39
C THR A 119 6.44 -16.74 22.90
N THR A 120 6.37 -15.63 23.65
CA THR A 120 6.18 -15.65 25.10
C THR A 120 4.82 -16.22 25.49
N LEU A 121 3.77 -15.89 24.73
CA LEU A 121 2.45 -16.51 24.92
C LEU A 121 2.51 -18.01 24.62
N ALA A 122 3.21 -18.41 23.56
CA ALA A 122 3.39 -19.82 23.23
C ALA A 122 4.17 -20.59 24.32
N ASP A 123 5.17 -19.96 24.95
CA ASP A 123 5.93 -20.56 26.06
C ASP A 123 5.02 -20.79 27.28
N ALA A 124 4.13 -19.85 27.60
CA ALA A 124 3.15 -20.02 28.67
C ALA A 124 2.16 -21.16 28.38
N LEU A 125 1.69 -21.28 27.13
CA LEU A 125 0.80 -22.36 26.72
C LEU A 125 1.48 -23.74 26.77
N ASP A 126 2.74 -23.85 26.36
CA ASP A 126 3.49 -25.11 26.44
C ASP A 126 3.78 -25.52 27.90
N ALA A 127 3.92 -24.54 28.80
CA ALA A 127 4.04 -24.78 30.23
C ALA A 127 2.69 -25.13 30.91
N GLY A 128 1.57 -25.08 30.18
CA GLY A 128 0.23 -25.29 30.74
C GLY A 128 -0.30 -24.12 31.58
N ASP A 129 0.35 -22.96 31.53
CA ASP A 129 -0.03 -21.75 32.29
C ASP A 129 -1.02 -20.89 31.51
N LEU A 130 -2.27 -21.34 31.50
CA LEU A 130 -3.39 -20.64 30.89
C LEU A 130 -3.61 -19.21 31.44
N PRO A 131 -3.58 -18.97 32.77
CA PRO A 131 -3.66 -17.62 33.32
C PRO A 131 -2.60 -16.67 32.73
N ALA A 132 -1.33 -17.07 32.72
CA ALA A 132 -0.26 -16.23 32.16
C ALA A 132 -0.46 -15.99 30.65
N ALA A 133 -0.87 -17.00 29.89
CA ALA A 133 -1.14 -16.84 28.46
C ALA A 133 -2.31 -15.85 28.20
N ARG A 134 -3.35 -15.88 29.03
CA ARG A 134 -4.48 -14.94 28.96
C ARG A 134 -4.06 -13.51 29.31
N GLU A 135 -3.17 -13.32 30.27
CA GLU A 135 -2.62 -12.00 30.61
C GLU A 135 -1.79 -11.40 29.48
N ARG A 136 -1.16 -12.23 28.62
CA ARG A 136 -0.37 -11.77 27.47
C ARG A 136 -1.19 -11.38 26.25
N LEU A 137 -2.31 -12.05 25.98
CA LEU A 137 -3.08 -11.82 24.75
C LEU A 137 -3.48 -10.34 24.50
N PRO A 138 -3.86 -9.54 25.51
CA PRO A 138 -4.18 -8.12 25.32
C PRO A 138 -3.04 -7.27 24.74
N HIS A 139 -1.78 -7.72 24.84
CA HIS A 139 -0.65 -7.03 24.20
C HIS A 139 -0.61 -7.24 22.68
N LEU A 140 -1.36 -8.21 22.15
CA LEU A 140 -1.43 -8.54 20.72
C LEU A 140 -2.73 -8.05 20.08
N CYS A 141 -3.87 -8.18 20.79
CA CYS A 141 -5.17 -7.76 20.28
C CYS A 141 -6.14 -7.39 21.42
N GLY A 142 -7.18 -6.62 21.09
CA GLY A 142 -8.19 -6.17 22.06
C GLY A 142 -9.28 -7.21 22.42
N ARG A 143 -9.06 -8.49 22.14
CA ARG A 143 -10.03 -9.57 22.44
C ARG A 143 -10.00 -9.90 23.93
N ASP A 144 -11.16 -10.20 24.50
CA ASP A 144 -11.25 -10.71 25.87
C ASP A 144 -10.71 -12.16 25.94
N PRO A 145 -9.62 -12.41 26.69
CA PRO A 145 -9.03 -13.73 26.80
C PRO A 145 -9.66 -14.63 27.87
N SER A 146 -10.53 -14.10 28.73
CA SER A 146 -10.99 -14.75 29.97
C SER A 146 -11.60 -16.13 29.74
N THR A 147 -12.33 -16.31 28.63
CA THR A 147 -13.01 -17.57 28.27
C THR A 147 -12.25 -18.41 27.26
N LEU A 148 -11.06 -17.98 26.80
CA LEU A 148 -10.32 -18.70 25.77
C LEU A 148 -9.53 -19.87 26.36
N ASP A 149 -9.65 -21.04 25.75
CA ASP A 149 -8.83 -22.21 26.00
C ASP A 149 -7.52 -22.15 25.18
N ASN A 150 -6.70 -23.20 25.26
CA ASN A 150 -5.41 -23.27 24.54
C ASN A 150 -5.59 -23.05 23.03
N ALA A 151 -6.59 -23.69 22.41
CA ALA A 151 -6.87 -23.56 20.98
C ALA A 151 -7.35 -22.14 20.64
N GLY A 152 -8.20 -21.55 21.47
CA GLY A 152 -8.68 -20.17 21.33
C GLY A 152 -7.54 -19.15 21.43
N LEU A 153 -6.62 -19.33 22.38
CA LEU A 153 -5.43 -18.49 22.54
C LEU A 153 -4.46 -18.64 21.38
N ALA A 154 -4.20 -19.87 20.93
CA ALA A 154 -3.36 -20.14 19.76
C ALA A 154 -3.97 -19.50 18.49
N ARG A 155 -5.27 -19.68 18.25
CA ARG A 155 -5.98 -19.07 17.15
C ARG A 155 -5.88 -17.54 17.19
N ALA A 156 -6.24 -16.92 18.32
CA ALA A 156 -6.22 -15.48 18.48
C ALA A 156 -4.81 -14.90 18.26
N THR A 157 -3.79 -15.60 18.74
CA THR A 157 -2.40 -15.20 18.56
C THR A 157 -1.98 -15.29 17.10
N VAL A 158 -2.32 -16.37 16.39
CA VAL A 158 -1.97 -16.53 14.96
C VAL A 158 -2.72 -15.51 14.09
N GLU A 159 -4.01 -15.26 14.35
CA GLU A 159 -4.79 -14.18 13.72
C GLU A 159 -4.07 -12.84 13.90
N SER A 160 -3.70 -12.52 15.14
CA SER A 160 -3.04 -11.25 15.48
C SER A 160 -1.65 -11.12 14.84
N VAL A 161 -0.86 -12.20 14.80
CA VAL A 161 0.45 -12.19 14.12
C VAL A 161 0.28 -11.98 12.62
N ALA A 162 -0.72 -12.62 11.99
CA ALA A 162 -0.97 -12.47 10.56
C ALA A 162 -1.35 -11.03 10.20
N GLU A 163 -2.33 -10.46 10.89
CA GLU A 163 -2.80 -9.08 10.68
C GLU A 163 -1.68 -8.07 10.98
N ASN A 164 -1.08 -8.13 12.18
CA ASN A 164 -0.08 -7.16 12.62
C ASN A 164 1.26 -7.29 11.86
N THR A 165 1.53 -8.39 11.15
CA THR A 165 2.69 -8.44 10.24
C THR A 165 2.52 -7.41 9.10
N SER A 166 1.30 -7.20 8.63
CA SER A 166 1.01 -6.11 7.69
C SER A 166 1.24 -4.77 8.36
N ASP A 167 0.62 -4.55 9.51
CA ASP A 167 0.53 -3.22 10.11
C ASP A 167 1.83 -2.74 10.77
N ALA A 168 2.55 -3.64 11.43
CA ALA A 168 3.77 -3.31 12.15
C ALA A 168 5.03 -3.39 11.28
N VAL A 169 4.93 -3.93 10.05
CA VAL A 169 6.11 -4.17 9.20
C VAL A 169 5.90 -3.80 7.74
N VAL A 170 5.02 -4.51 7.04
CA VAL A 170 4.92 -4.39 5.57
C VAL A 170 4.42 -3.00 5.17
N ALA A 171 3.38 -2.50 5.82
CA ALA A 171 2.79 -1.21 5.52
C ALA A 171 3.71 -0.02 5.85
N PRO A 172 4.35 0.08 7.04
CA PRO A 172 5.35 1.12 7.29
C PRO A 172 6.50 1.10 6.28
N LEU A 173 7.03 -0.08 5.94
CA LEU A 173 8.12 -0.20 4.96
C LEU A 173 7.68 0.21 3.55
N ALA A 174 6.46 -0.18 3.13
CA ALA A 174 5.92 0.19 1.83
C ALA A 174 5.73 1.71 1.71
N TRP A 175 5.04 2.34 2.68
CA TRP A 175 4.83 3.78 2.69
C TRP A 175 6.14 4.56 2.85
N GLY A 176 7.06 4.04 3.66
CA GLY A 176 8.42 4.56 3.82
C GLY A 176 9.24 4.49 2.53
N ALA A 177 9.17 3.40 1.77
CA ALA A 177 9.85 3.30 0.48
C ALA A 177 9.26 4.25 -0.57
N LEU A 178 7.94 4.42 -0.60
CA LEU A 178 7.22 5.25 -1.58
C LEU A 178 7.44 6.75 -1.35
N THR A 179 7.25 7.20 -0.11
CA THR A 179 7.16 8.63 0.21
C THR A 179 8.22 9.11 1.21
N GLY A 180 8.89 8.21 1.91
CA GLY A 180 9.95 8.53 2.87
C GLY A 180 9.42 8.77 4.28
N LEU A 181 10.03 9.73 4.98
CA LEU A 181 9.59 10.17 6.33
C LEU A 181 8.08 10.47 6.43
N PRO A 182 7.44 11.17 5.46
CA PRO A 182 6.00 11.41 5.51
C PRO A 182 5.18 10.11 5.55
N GLY A 183 5.60 9.08 4.82
CA GLY A 183 4.91 7.80 4.77
C GLY A 183 5.09 6.98 6.03
N LEU A 184 6.31 6.92 6.57
CA LEU A 184 6.59 6.24 7.83
C LEU A 184 5.73 6.83 8.97
N LEU A 185 5.80 8.15 9.14
CA LEU A 185 5.06 8.85 10.19
C LEU A 185 3.56 8.86 9.94
N GLY A 186 3.14 9.13 8.71
CA GLY A 186 1.73 9.20 8.33
C GLY A 186 1.03 7.87 8.51
N TYR A 187 1.60 6.78 7.99
CA TYR A 187 1.02 5.46 8.14
C TYR A 187 0.93 5.05 9.62
N ARG A 188 2.01 5.25 10.38
CA ARG A 188 1.98 4.89 11.81
C ARG A 188 0.96 5.71 12.58
N ALA A 189 0.79 6.99 12.26
CA ALA A 189 -0.27 7.82 12.83
C ALA A 189 -1.66 7.26 12.51
N VAL A 190 -1.93 6.92 11.23
CA VAL A 190 -3.20 6.32 10.79
C VAL A 190 -3.50 5.03 11.57
N ASN A 191 -2.57 4.08 11.57
CA ASN A 191 -2.72 2.81 12.26
C ASN A 191 -2.91 2.96 13.78
N THR A 192 -2.19 3.92 14.40
CA THR A 192 -2.36 4.20 15.83
C THR A 192 -3.75 4.79 16.13
N LEU A 193 -4.26 5.68 15.27
CA LEU A 193 -5.59 6.26 15.44
C LEU A 193 -6.70 5.22 15.27
N ASP A 194 -6.54 4.24 14.37
CA ASP A 194 -7.51 3.15 14.23
C ASP A 194 -7.58 2.30 15.51
N ALA A 195 -6.43 1.91 16.08
CA ALA A 195 -6.39 1.21 17.35
C ALA A 195 -7.04 2.01 18.50
N MET A 196 -6.83 3.33 18.54
CA MET A 196 -7.33 4.19 19.61
C MET A 196 -8.83 4.50 19.51
N VAL A 197 -9.32 4.85 18.30
CA VAL A 197 -10.69 5.35 18.10
C VAL A 197 -11.43 4.71 16.93
N GLY A 198 -10.80 3.89 16.10
CA GLY A 198 -11.43 3.24 14.94
C GLY A 198 -12.27 2.01 15.29
N HIS A 199 -12.06 1.41 16.46
CA HIS A 199 -12.82 0.26 16.93
C HIS A 199 -14.31 0.60 17.17
N ARG A 200 -15.18 -0.39 16.96
CA ARG A 200 -16.64 -0.22 17.11
C ARG A 200 -17.05 -0.15 18.58
N SER A 201 -17.15 1.07 19.11
CA SER A 201 -17.70 1.34 20.44
C SER A 201 -18.89 2.29 20.40
N ARG A 202 -19.68 2.35 21.49
CA ARG A 202 -20.75 3.36 21.60
C ARG A 202 -20.21 4.78 21.50
N ARG A 203 -19.00 5.03 22.04
CA ARG A 203 -18.33 6.33 22.04
C ARG A 203 -17.80 6.72 20.66
N TYR A 204 -17.22 5.78 19.92
CA TYR A 204 -16.49 6.07 18.69
C TYR A 204 -17.17 5.64 17.39
N ARG A 205 -18.38 5.08 17.44
CA ARG A 205 -19.12 4.65 16.24
C ARG A 205 -19.09 5.69 15.12
N ASP A 206 -19.41 6.95 15.44
CA ASP A 206 -19.46 8.04 14.46
C ASP A 206 -18.13 8.82 14.38
N PHE A 207 -17.55 9.18 15.53
CA PHE A 207 -16.26 9.90 15.61
C PHE A 207 -15.08 9.12 15.00
N GLY A 208 -15.00 7.82 15.22
CA GLY A 208 -13.93 6.94 14.76
C GLY A 208 -13.96 6.57 13.28
N THR A 209 -15.09 6.83 12.60
CA THR A 209 -15.33 6.36 11.22
C THR A 209 -14.24 6.84 10.25
N ALA A 210 -13.76 8.07 10.39
CA ALA A 210 -12.74 8.62 9.51
C ALA A 210 -11.38 7.93 9.70
N SER A 211 -10.96 7.67 10.94
CA SER A 211 -9.73 6.95 11.25
C SER A 211 -9.78 5.52 10.72
N ALA A 212 -10.86 4.78 10.98
CA ALA A 212 -11.02 3.41 10.53
C ALA A 212 -11.00 3.28 8.99
N ARG A 213 -11.72 4.17 8.29
CA ARG A 213 -11.72 4.16 6.81
C ARG A 213 -10.36 4.55 6.23
N LEU A 214 -9.65 5.48 6.87
CA LEU A 214 -8.34 5.89 6.41
C LEU A 214 -7.32 4.76 6.59
N ASP A 215 -7.39 4.04 7.71
CA ASP A 215 -6.56 2.84 7.91
C ASP A 215 -6.89 1.75 6.89
N ASP A 216 -8.18 1.44 6.72
CA ASP A 216 -8.64 0.47 5.73
C ASP A 216 -8.03 0.76 4.35
N VAL A 217 -8.11 2.02 3.89
CA VAL A 217 -7.53 2.45 2.61
C VAL A 217 -6.00 2.38 2.60
N ALA A 218 -5.35 2.84 3.67
CA ALA A 218 -3.89 2.83 3.79
C ALA A 218 -3.29 1.41 3.79
N ASN A 219 -4.07 0.43 4.24
CA ASN A 219 -3.70 -0.98 4.32
C ASN A 219 -4.16 -1.84 3.13
N LEU A 220 -4.99 -1.32 2.21
CA LEU A 220 -5.47 -2.09 1.03
C LEU A 220 -4.35 -2.77 0.25
N ALA A 221 -3.33 -2.01 -0.15
CA ALA A 221 -2.19 -2.53 -0.89
C ALA A 221 -1.20 -3.29 0.02
N PRO A 222 -0.81 -2.77 1.20
CA PRO A 222 0.06 -3.49 2.12
C PRO A 222 -0.46 -4.87 2.54
N ALA A 223 -1.73 -5.02 2.90
CA ALA A 223 -2.28 -6.31 3.33
C ALA A 223 -2.21 -7.38 2.22
N ARG A 224 -2.47 -6.98 0.97
CA ARG A 224 -2.31 -7.88 -0.20
C ARG A 224 -0.85 -8.19 -0.49
N ALA A 225 0.05 -7.22 -0.29
CA ALA A 225 1.48 -7.46 -0.37
C ALA A 225 1.93 -8.45 0.72
N THR A 226 1.43 -8.30 1.96
CA THR A 226 1.68 -9.23 3.07
C THR A 226 1.23 -10.64 2.73
N ALA A 227 0.03 -10.80 2.18
CA ALA A 227 -0.48 -12.11 1.73
C ALA A 227 0.39 -12.71 0.61
N ALA A 228 0.74 -11.92 -0.41
CA ALA A 228 1.62 -12.38 -1.50
C ALA A 228 3.03 -12.76 -1.00
N LEU A 229 3.59 -11.98 -0.07
CA LEU A 229 4.86 -12.28 0.56
C LEU A 229 4.76 -13.55 1.41
N THR A 230 3.66 -13.76 2.12
CA THR A 230 3.39 -14.99 2.88
C THR A 230 3.41 -16.21 1.96
N VAL A 231 2.76 -16.12 0.78
CA VAL A 231 2.82 -17.17 -0.24
C VAL A 231 4.26 -17.41 -0.70
N ALA A 232 5.00 -16.35 -0.99
CA ALA A 232 6.37 -16.45 -1.52
C ALA A 232 7.38 -16.99 -0.49
N THR A 233 7.22 -16.68 0.79
CA THR A 233 8.17 -17.02 1.85
C THR A 233 7.78 -18.24 2.67
N ALA A 234 6.56 -18.78 2.50
CA ALA A 234 6.09 -19.98 3.19
C ALA A 234 7.11 -21.14 3.24
N PRO A 235 7.84 -21.52 2.16
CA PRO A 235 8.76 -22.65 2.19
C PRO A 235 9.94 -22.41 3.12
N VAL A 236 10.40 -21.16 3.24
CA VAL A 236 11.50 -20.76 4.14
C VAL A 236 11.12 -20.97 5.61
N ALA A 237 9.82 -20.96 5.93
CA ALA A 237 9.30 -21.21 7.26
C ALA A 237 8.78 -22.65 7.49
N GLY A 238 9.00 -23.56 6.52
CA GLY A 238 8.45 -24.93 6.56
C GLY A 238 6.92 -24.98 6.41
N ALA A 239 6.36 -24.05 5.62
CA ALA A 239 4.94 -23.89 5.36
C ALA A 239 4.61 -24.05 3.86
N SER A 240 3.33 -24.15 3.52
CA SER A 240 2.87 -24.44 2.16
C SER A 240 2.53 -23.18 1.35
N SER A 241 3.33 -22.81 0.34
CA SER A 241 3.00 -21.73 -0.59
C SER A 241 1.68 -21.98 -1.32
N LEU A 242 1.46 -23.22 -1.78
CA LEU A 242 0.27 -23.59 -2.53
C LEU A 242 -0.98 -23.54 -1.63
N GLY A 243 -0.85 -23.98 -0.37
CA GLY A 243 -1.90 -23.87 0.64
C GLY A 243 -2.24 -22.41 0.94
N ALA A 244 -1.21 -21.56 1.12
CA ALA A 244 -1.36 -20.13 1.33
C ALA A 244 -2.10 -19.45 0.17
N LEU A 245 -1.69 -19.72 -1.08
CA LEU A 245 -2.29 -19.12 -2.26
C LEU A 245 -3.76 -19.55 -2.45
N ARG A 246 -4.04 -20.86 -2.37
CA ARG A 246 -5.40 -21.40 -2.52
C ARG A 246 -6.34 -20.82 -1.46
N THR A 247 -5.88 -20.77 -0.21
CA THR A 247 -6.69 -20.27 0.91
C THR A 247 -6.90 -18.77 0.79
N TRP A 248 -5.86 -18.01 0.48
CA TRP A 248 -5.96 -16.57 0.28
C TRP A 248 -6.98 -16.21 -0.80
N LEU A 249 -6.90 -16.85 -1.98
CA LEU A 249 -7.83 -16.59 -3.08
C LEU A 249 -9.27 -16.98 -2.75
N ARG A 250 -9.48 -18.07 -1.99
CA ARG A 250 -10.81 -18.59 -1.65
C ARG A 250 -11.49 -17.88 -0.48
N TYR A 251 -10.71 -17.42 0.50
CA TYR A 251 -11.21 -16.94 1.80
C TYR A 251 -10.88 -15.47 2.09
N GLY A 252 -9.87 -14.88 1.44
CA GLY A 252 -9.34 -13.57 1.84
C GLY A 252 -10.35 -12.42 1.78
N GLY A 253 -11.35 -12.51 0.91
CA GLY A 253 -12.43 -11.52 0.79
C GLY A 253 -13.64 -11.75 1.71
N ARG A 254 -13.65 -12.79 2.54
CA ARG A 254 -14.80 -13.11 3.41
C ARG A 254 -14.83 -12.30 4.69
N HIS A 255 -13.67 -11.85 5.16
CA HIS A 255 -13.52 -11.15 6.43
C HIS A 255 -14.19 -9.76 6.38
N PRO A 256 -14.80 -9.27 7.48
CA PRO A 256 -15.43 -7.94 7.51
C PRO A 256 -14.47 -6.78 7.23
N SER A 257 -13.21 -6.89 7.69
CA SER A 257 -12.15 -5.96 7.30
C SER A 257 -11.61 -6.34 5.92
N PRO A 258 -11.48 -5.37 4.99
CA PRO A 258 -10.95 -5.59 3.64
C PRO A 258 -9.47 -6.00 3.60
N ASN A 259 -8.78 -5.93 4.75
CA ASN A 259 -7.34 -6.12 4.89
C ASN A 259 -7.01 -7.38 5.69
N ALA A 260 -7.54 -7.51 6.91
CA ALA A 260 -7.16 -8.59 7.82
C ALA A 260 -7.37 -9.99 7.22
N GLY A 261 -8.50 -10.20 6.51
CA GLY A 261 -8.79 -11.47 5.84
C GLY A 261 -7.75 -11.87 4.80
N GLN A 262 -7.10 -10.91 4.14
CA GLN A 262 -6.04 -11.19 3.17
C GLN A 262 -4.84 -11.85 3.85
N CYS A 263 -4.38 -11.25 4.96
CA CYS A 263 -3.24 -11.72 5.74
C CYS A 263 -3.57 -13.04 6.46
N GLU A 264 -4.70 -13.09 7.16
CA GLU A 264 -5.13 -14.26 7.93
C GLU A 264 -5.37 -15.49 7.04
N ALA A 265 -6.04 -15.34 5.90
CA ALA A 265 -6.28 -16.46 4.99
C ALA A 265 -4.98 -17.00 4.39
N ALA A 266 -4.03 -16.13 4.04
CA ALA A 266 -2.72 -16.56 3.55
C ALA A 266 -1.94 -17.33 4.64
N MET A 267 -1.94 -16.83 5.88
CA MET A 267 -1.31 -17.49 7.02
C MET A 267 -1.96 -18.84 7.34
N ALA A 268 -3.30 -18.88 7.40
CA ALA A 268 -4.07 -20.09 7.66
C ALA A 268 -3.75 -21.20 6.64
N GLY A 269 -3.74 -20.83 5.35
CA GLY A 269 -3.39 -21.73 4.26
C GLY A 269 -1.93 -22.19 4.29
N ALA A 270 -1.00 -21.32 4.67
CA ALA A 270 0.41 -21.67 4.78
C ALA A 270 0.63 -22.73 5.86
N LEU A 271 -0.06 -22.57 7.00
CA LEU A 271 0.12 -23.42 8.18
C LEU A 271 -0.75 -24.68 8.16
N GLY A 272 -1.77 -24.74 7.29
CA GLY A 272 -2.71 -25.86 7.22
C GLY A 272 -3.75 -25.84 8.34
N ILE A 273 -4.12 -24.65 8.79
CA ILE A 273 -5.05 -24.42 9.91
C ILE A 273 -6.31 -23.66 9.46
N ARG A 274 -7.31 -23.62 10.33
CA ARG A 274 -8.52 -22.81 10.16
C ARG A 274 -8.58 -21.70 11.23
N LEU A 275 -8.73 -20.46 10.77
CA LEU A 275 -8.93 -19.28 11.61
C LEU A 275 -10.38 -18.79 11.56
N GLY A 276 -10.73 -17.78 12.36
CA GLY A 276 -12.09 -17.26 12.49
C GLY A 276 -12.92 -18.02 13.53
N GLY A 277 -14.22 -17.72 13.57
CA GLY A 277 -15.14 -18.20 14.60
C GLY A 277 -15.49 -17.11 15.62
N LEU A 278 -15.95 -17.54 16.79
CA LEU A 278 -16.58 -16.68 17.78
C LEU A 278 -15.52 -15.90 18.58
N ASN A 279 -15.66 -14.58 18.62
CA ASN A 279 -14.75 -13.67 19.30
C ASN A 279 -15.54 -12.73 20.23
N VAL A 280 -14.96 -12.39 21.37
CA VAL A 280 -15.55 -11.45 22.33
C VAL A 280 -14.67 -10.21 22.44
N TYR A 281 -15.23 -9.04 22.15
CA TYR A 281 -14.56 -7.74 22.23
C TYR A 281 -15.37 -6.81 23.14
N HIS A 282 -14.81 -6.41 24.29
CA HIS A 282 -15.46 -5.48 25.23
C HIS A 282 -16.95 -5.82 25.51
N GLY A 283 -17.25 -7.10 25.73
CA GLY A 283 -18.61 -7.61 25.98
C GLY A 283 -19.50 -7.78 24.74
N ARG A 284 -18.98 -7.56 23.52
CA ARG A 284 -19.68 -7.84 22.26
C ARG A 284 -19.18 -9.13 21.64
N VAL A 285 -20.12 -9.98 21.22
CA VAL A 285 -19.83 -11.19 20.46
C VAL A 285 -19.78 -10.85 18.97
N GLU A 286 -18.70 -11.22 18.31
CA GLU A 286 -18.53 -11.15 16.86
C GLU A 286 -18.21 -12.53 16.32
N GLU A 287 -19.05 -13.03 15.42
CA GLU A 287 -18.78 -14.26 14.67
C GLU A 287 -18.00 -13.92 13.40
N ARG A 288 -16.71 -14.31 13.37
CA ARG A 288 -15.86 -14.14 12.19
C ARG A 288 -16.01 -15.34 11.26
N PRO A 289 -16.10 -15.14 9.94
CA PRO A 289 -16.17 -16.23 9.00
C PRO A 289 -14.92 -17.10 9.08
N ALA A 290 -15.08 -18.40 8.89
CA ALA A 290 -13.96 -19.32 8.85
C ALA A 290 -13.02 -18.99 7.67
N LEU A 291 -11.72 -18.94 7.95
CA LEU A 291 -10.66 -18.73 6.96
C LEU A 291 -9.79 -19.99 6.90
N GLY A 292 -9.90 -20.73 5.79
CA GLY A 292 -9.21 -22.01 5.60
C GLY A 292 -10.03 -23.23 6.02
N ASP A 293 -9.60 -24.39 5.52
CA ASP A 293 -10.24 -25.70 5.71
C ASP A 293 -9.37 -26.65 6.55
N GLY A 294 -8.34 -26.11 7.22
CA GLY A 294 -7.36 -26.88 7.97
C GLY A 294 -7.84 -27.30 9.36
N ARG A 295 -6.91 -27.88 10.13
CA ARG A 295 -7.14 -28.26 11.53
C ARG A 295 -7.27 -27.03 12.44
N THR A 296 -7.74 -27.25 13.67
CA THR A 296 -7.72 -26.22 14.71
C THR A 296 -6.28 -25.80 15.03
N PRO A 297 -6.00 -24.51 15.24
CA PRO A 297 -4.67 -24.03 15.62
C PRO A 297 -4.20 -24.64 16.95
N GLU A 298 -2.91 -24.97 17.00
CA GLU A 298 -2.22 -25.47 18.19
C GLU A 298 -1.12 -24.48 18.61
N THR A 299 -0.60 -24.63 19.82
CA THR A 299 0.51 -23.79 20.33
C THR A 299 1.73 -23.79 19.39
N SER A 300 2.01 -24.92 18.74
CA SER A 300 3.10 -25.05 17.76
C SER A 300 2.94 -24.10 16.57
N ASP A 301 1.72 -23.78 16.17
CA ASP A 301 1.43 -22.89 15.04
C ASP A 301 1.74 -21.43 15.34
N ILE A 302 1.72 -21.03 16.62
CA ILE A 302 2.11 -19.67 17.02
C ILE A 302 3.56 -19.40 16.61
N ARG A 303 4.46 -20.33 16.92
CA ARG A 303 5.88 -20.20 16.55
C ARG A 303 6.08 -20.30 15.05
N ARG A 304 5.30 -21.14 14.35
CA ARG A 304 5.33 -21.21 12.88
C ARG A 304 4.88 -19.88 12.25
N ALA A 305 3.82 -19.27 12.77
CA ALA A 305 3.32 -17.96 12.35
C ALA A 305 4.36 -16.85 12.61
N ALA A 306 5.00 -16.86 13.78
CA ALA A 306 6.06 -15.91 14.11
C ALA A 306 7.28 -16.06 13.18
N ARG A 307 7.70 -17.29 12.85
CA ARG A 307 8.77 -17.52 11.86
C ARG A 307 8.40 -17.00 10.48
N LEU A 308 7.18 -17.30 10.02
CA LEU A 308 6.69 -16.83 8.72
C LEU A 308 6.58 -15.30 8.68
N SER A 309 6.12 -14.67 9.76
CA SER A 309 6.13 -13.22 9.95
C SER A 309 7.55 -12.64 9.79
N GLY A 310 8.58 -13.29 10.37
CA GLY A 310 9.98 -12.89 10.20
C GLY A 310 10.47 -12.99 8.75
N ALA A 311 10.07 -14.05 8.03
CA ALA A 311 10.42 -14.22 6.63
C ALA A 311 9.75 -13.16 5.73
N VAL A 312 8.46 -12.88 5.98
CA VAL A 312 7.72 -11.79 5.32
C VAL A 312 8.35 -10.43 5.60
N ALA A 313 8.73 -10.16 6.86
CA ALA A 313 9.41 -8.91 7.25
C ALA A 313 10.71 -8.70 6.47
N THR A 314 11.52 -9.76 6.34
CA THR A 314 12.79 -9.72 5.61
C THR A 314 12.57 -9.45 4.12
N ALA A 315 11.61 -10.13 3.51
CA ALA A 315 11.28 -9.92 2.10
C ALA A 315 10.71 -8.52 1.84
N ALA A 316 9.82 -8.02 2.71
CA ALA A 316 9.28 -6.66 2.62
C ALA A 316 10.38 -5.60 2.74
N LEU A 317 11.34 -5.78 3.65
CA LEU A 317 12.49 -4.90 3.80
C LEU A 317 13.36 -4.90 2.54
N ALA A 318 13.69 -6.07 2.00
CA ALA A 318 14.46 -6.17 0.77
C ALA A 318 13.77 -5.44 -0.40
N MET A 319 12.45 -5.60 -0.55
CA MET A 319 11.66 -4.88 -1.56
C MET A 319 11.65 -3.37 -1.32
N ALA A 320 11.49 -2.92 -0.07
CA ALA A 320 11.47 -1.51 0.29
C ALA A 320 12.82 -0.83 0.04
N VAL A 321 13.92 -1.46 0.45
CA VAL A 321 15.31 -1.00 0.21
C VAL A 321 15.60 -0.96 -1.29
N GLY A 322 15.25 -2.02 -2.02
CA GLY A 322 15.41 -2.08 -3.48
C GLY A 322 14.62 -0.98 -4.20
N HIS A 323 13.36 -0.75 -3.80
CA HIS A 323 12.52 0.31 -4.35
C HIS A 323 13.13 1.70 -4.08
N ALA A 324 13.57 1.94 -2.84
CA ALA A 324 14.20 3.18 -2.43
C ALA A 324 15.47 3.47 -3.24
N ALA A 325 16.36 2.48 -3.37
CA ALA A 325 17.62 2.60 -4.10
C ALA A 325 17.41 2.80 -5.61
N ALA A 326 16.40 2.15 -6.21
CA ALA A 326 16.08 2.24 -7.63
C ALA A 326 15.31 3.52 -8.03
N ARG A 327 14.80 4.30 -7.06
CA ARG A 327 13.99 5.51 -7.29
C ARG A 327 14.56 6.51 -8.31
N PRO A 328 15.84 6.93 -8.27
CA PRO A 328 16.38 7.88 -9.23
C PRO A 328 16.40 7.33 -10.66
N TRP A 329 16.69 6.04 -10.81
CA TRP A 329 16.71 5.34 -12.09
C TRP A 329 15.32 5.18 -12.68
N ARG A 330 14.33 4.78 -11.86
CA ARG A 330 12.92 4.70 -12.27
C ARG A 330 12.40 6.06 -12.75
N ARG A 331 12.71 7.15 -12.05
CA ARG A 331 12.34 8.51 -12.48
C ARG A 331 12.97 8.90 -13.81
N ALA A 332 14.24 8.57 -14.02
CA ALA A 332 14.92 8.82 -15.30
C ALA A 332 14.29 8.03 -16.46
N LEU A 333 13.91 6.76 -16.22
CA LEU A 333 13.23 5.90 -17.20
C LEU A 333 11.84 6.42 -17.56
N ILE A 334 11.03 6.82 -16.58
CA ILE A 334 9.69 7.40 -16.82
C ILE A 334 9.82 8.72 -17.59
N ALA A 335 10.72 9.62 -17.19
CA ALA A 335 10.96 10.87 -17.89
C ALA A 335 11.44 10.65 -19.33
N ARG A 336 12.18 9.56 -19.60
CA ARG A 336 12.52 9.14 -20.96
C ARG A 336 11.27 8.71 -21.72
N ALA A 337 10.48 7.77 -21.17
CA ALA A 337 9.29 7.24 -21.82
C ALA A 337 8.32 8.36 -22.23
N VAL A 338 8.04 9.29 -21.31
CA VAL A 338 7.20 10.47 -21.57
C VAL A 338 7.76 11.33 -22.70
N ARG A 339 9.08 11.65 -22.69
CA ARG A 339 9.72 12.41 -23.77
C ARG A 339 9.60 11.71 -25.14
N THR A 340 9.79 10.40 -25.20
CA THR A 340 9.61 9.63 -26.45
C THR A 340 8.17 9.67 -26.96
N VAL A 341 7.17 9.55 -26.09
CA VAL A 341 5.75 9.64 -26.48
C VAL A 341 5.43 11.04 -26.99
N SER A 342 5.86 12.09 -26.29
CA SER A 342 5.67 13.48 -26.72
C SER A 342 6.38 13.78 -28.05
N ALA A 343 7.60 13.29 -28.25
CA ALA A 343 8.33 13.45 -29.51
C ALA A 343 7.62 12.72 -30.68
N ARG A 344 7.11 11.51 -30.45
CA ARG A 344 6.31 10.77 -31.45
C ARG A 344 5.02 11.50 -31.81
N ARG A 345 4.31 12.06 -30.82
CA ARG A 345 3.11 12.88 -31.07
C ARG A 345 3.43 14.16 -31.86
N ALA A 346 4.52 14.85 -31.54
CA ALA A 346 4.95 16.04 -32.27
C ALA A 346 5.33 15.72 -33.73
N LEU A 347 6.02 14.60 -33.97
CA LEU A 347 6.35 14.14 -35.32
C LEU A 347 5.10 13.73 -36.11
N ALA A 348 4.15 13.03 -35.49
CA ALA A 348 2.87 12.70 -36.12
C ALA A 348 2.07 13.95 -36.48
N GLY A 349 2.00 14.93 -35.58
CA GLY A 349 1.35 16.22 -35.84
C GLY A 349 1.99 17.00 -36.99
N ARG A 350 3.33 17.02 -37.08
CA ARG A 350 4.05 17.63 -38.21
C ARG A 350 3.81 16.90 -39.54
N ALA A 351 3.72 15.57 -39.51
CA ALA A 351 3.43 14.76 -40.70
C ALA A 351 2.00 14.99 -41.22
N VAL A 352 1.02 15.11 -40.31
CA VAL A 352 -0.36 15.48 -40.66
C VAL A 352 -0.40 16.89 -41.25
N ALA A 353 0.24 17.86 -40.59
CA ALA A 353 0.30 19.25 -41.06
C ALA A 353 0.91 19.36 -42.48
N ARG A 354 2.00 18.63 -42.77
CA ARG A 354 2.59 18.56 -44.11
C ARG A 354 1.64 17.97 -45.15
N ARG A 355 0.93 16.88 -44.83
CA ARG A 355 -0.04 16.28 -45.77
C ARG A 355 -1.21 17.22 -46.08
N THR A 356 -1.70 17.99 -45.11
CA THR A 356 -2.72 19.02 -45.36
C THR A 356 -2.20 20.15 -46.23
N LEU A 357 -0.97 20.59 -46.02
CA LEU A 357 -0.35 21.63 -46.85
C LEU A 357 -0.16 21.14 -48.30
N ASP A 358 0.36 19.93 -48.49
CA ASP A 358 0.53 19.33 -49.82
C ASP A 358 -0.82 19.17 -50.54
N ARG A 359 -1.89 18.73 -49.83
CA ARG A 359 -3.25 18.67 -50.39
C ARG A 359 -3.75 20.04 -50.84
N SER A 360 -3.57 21.06 -50.01
CA SER A 360 -3.99 22.43 -50.33
C SER A 360 -3.16 23.10 -51.45
N ALA A 361 -1.96 22.59 -51.72
CA ALA A 361 -1.13 23.01 -52.84
C ALA A 361 -1.52 22.29 -54.14
N LEU A 362 -1.90 21.02 -54.05
CA LEU A 362 -2.46 20.25 -55.17
C LEU A 362 -3.82 20.81 -55.62
N ASP A 363 -4.71 21.16 -54.69
CA ASP A 363 -6.00 21.79 -55.03
C ASP A 363 -5.82 23.16 -55.70
N ARG A 364 -4.81 23.95 -55.29
CA ARG A 364 -4.51 25.23 -55.94
C ARG A 364 -3.95 25.08 -57.35
N SER A 365 -3.08 24.10 -57.57
CA SER A 365 -2.54 23.82 -58.92
C SER A 365 -3.55 23.15 -59.86
N ALA A 366 -4.61 22.51 -59.33
CA ALA A 366 -5.73 22.02 -60.12
C ALA A 366 -6.67 23.15 -60.61
N LEU A 367 -6.75 24.26 -59.87
CA LEU A 367 -7.53 25.46 -60.27
C LEU A 367 -6.80 26.33 -61.31
N ASP A 368 -5.47 26.26 -61.38
CA ASP A 368 -4.64 27.01 -62.35
C ASP A 368 -4.41 26.28 -63.69
N ARG A 369 -5.12 25.19 -63.97
CA ARG A 369 -5.05 24.56 -65.31
C ARG A 369 -5.84 25.41 -66.33
N PRO A 370 -5.22 25.85 -67.43
CA PRO A 370 -5.92 26.62 -68.45
C PRO A 370 -7.01 25.75 -69.09
N ALA A 371 -8.22 26.28 -69.13
CA ALA A 371 -9.31 25.74 -69.93
C ALA A 371 -8.87 25.75 -71.40
N LEU A 372 -8.48 24.58 -71.93
CA LEU A 372 -8.32 24.40 -73.36
C LEU A 372 -9.68 24.62 -74.01
N GLY A 373 -9.74 25.67 -74.81
CA GLY A 373 -10.95 26.23 -75.39
C GLY A 373 -11.74 25.23 -76.22
N ARG A 374 -13.07 25.34 -76.10
CA ARG A 374 -13.96 25.11 -77.23
C ARG A 374 -14.77 26.38 -77.43
N SER A 375 -14.49 27.02 -78.56
CA SER A 375 -15.29 28.05 -79.18
C SER A 375 -16.67 27.49 -79.55
N THR A 376 -17.72 28.21 -79.15
CA THR A 376 -18.98 28.27 -79.88
C THR A 376 -18.81 29.20 -81.10
N PRO A 377 -19.50 28.93 -82.23
CA PRO A 377 -20.76 29.65 -82.40
C PRO A 377 -21.89 28.86 -83.08
N ASP A 378 -23.09 29.37 -82.79
CA ASP A 378 -24.27 29.49 -83.66
C ASP A 378 -25.18 28.30 -84.01
N ARG A 379 -26.44 28.50 -83.56
CA ARG A 379 -27.69 28.48 -84.33
C ARG A 379 -28.57 27.21 -84.39
N TRP A 380 -29.80 27.44 -83.87
CA TRP A 380 -31.14 27.00 -84.33
C TRP A 380 -31.74 25.64 -83.90
N ALA A 381 -32.96 25.79 -83.38
CA ALA A 381 -34.17 24.98 -83.56
C ALA A 381 -34.42 23.72 -82.69
N LEU A 382 -35.38 23.90 -81.76
CA LEU A 382 -36.62 23.13 -81.55
C LEU A 382 -36.52 21.60 -81.30
N ALA A 383 -36.87 21.18 -80.08
CA ALA A 383 -38.14 20.49 -79.75
C ALA A 383 -38.10 19.83 -78.35
N ARG A 384 -39.15 20.05 -77.56
CA ARG A 384 -39.55 19.33 -76.32
C ARG A 384 -40.23 17.97 -76.70
N PRO A 385 -40.74 17.10 -75.78
CA PRO A 385 -40.62 17.00 -74.30
C PRO A 385 -40.42 15.56 -73.71
N ALA A 386 -39.98 15.51 -72.44
CA ALA A 386 -40.43 14.64 -71.31
C ALA A 386 -40.22 13.08 -71.36
N PRO A 387 -40.55 12.35 -70.27
CA PRO A 387 -39.81 12.24 -69.00
C PRO A 387 -39.52 10.76 -68.63
N ASP A 388 -38.94 10.53 -67.43
CA ASP A 388 -39.35 9.48 -66.45
C ASP A 388 -38.18 8.68 -65.79
N ARG A 389 -38.12 8.84 -64.45
CA ARG A 389 -38.04 7.81 -63.39
C ARG A 389 -36.79 6.96 -63.06
N ARG A 390 -36.59 6.89 -61.73
CA ARG A 390 -36.16 5.75 -60.86
C ARG A 390 -34.66 5.39 -60.89
N ARG A 391 -34.00 4.85 -59.84
CA ARG A 391 -34.32 4.46 -58.45
C ARG A 391 -32.99 4.11 -57.75
N SER A 392 -32.95 4.28 -56.42
CA SER A 392 -32.31 3.44 -55.37
C SER A 392 -31.35 2.31 -55.81
N ARG A 393 -30.17 2.16 -55.21
CA ARG A 393 -29.93 1.52 -53.90
C ARG A 393 -28.44 1.60 -53.59
#